data_AF-A0A949I5I9-F1
#
_entry.id   AF-A0A949I5I9-F1
#
_cell.length_a   1.000
_cell.length_b   1.000
_cell.length_c   1.000
_cell.angle_alpha   90.00
_cell.angle_beta   90.00
_cell.angle_gamma   90.00
#
_symmetry.space_group_name_H-M   'P 1'
#
loop_
_entity.id
_entity.type
_entity.pdbx_description
1 polymer ?
#
loop_
_entity_poly.entity_id
_entity_poly.type
_entity_poly.pdbx_seq_one_letter_code
_entity_poly.pdbx_strand_id
1 'polypeptide(L)'
;MRRHLFNARQALRATATLLREELFETPIEPILHASKVRIRLVGLFMLVGYPLFYAAWTYWSPQPYENLSMRIAGALLGASLLLPAFSADPSSRRAGIWFNVVCFVNLPLYFSFMFIANDGNPVWLASLAAMILIYFHLTDWRIANIGLVAGAALAWLGVVTLAPYLIDDLAHDLRASGSIFFFAWSVSTFLGLSGANLRRERLRQMLSTIGILAHELRTPLATISLISQALEARLERLSRSGGIPLADYVETRAHTSKMSDLVKLMNQQINTQIANAGLLHPSLSKEDVRMSDVVSKVLADYPFASADERNCVTVQIRA
;
A
#
# COMPACT_ATOMS: atom_id res chain seq x y z
N MET A 1 -41.41 12.57 3.00
CA MET A 1 -40.36 13.62 3.02
C MET A 1 -39.40 13.53 4.21
N ARG A 2 -39.86 13.47 5.48
CA ARG A 2 -38.97 13.40 6.68
C ARG A 2 -38.03 12.18 6.75
N ARG A 3 -38.46 10.98 6.34
CA ARG A 3 -37.59 9.77 6.29
C ARG A 3 -36.45 9.89 5.28
N HIS A 4 -36.69 10.47 4.10
CA HIS A 4 -35.64 10.68 3.09
C HIS A 4 -34.59 11.69 3.56
N LEU A 5 -35.01 12.76 4.24
CA LEU A 5 -34.09 13.74 4.83
C LEU A 5 -33.28 13.16 6.00
N PHE A 6 -33.87 12.26 6.79
CA PHE A 6 -33.17 11.55 7.86
C PHE A 6 -32.09 10.60 7.31
N ASN A 7 -32.44 9.80 6.29
CA ASN A 7 -31.50 8.89 5.64
C ASN A 7 -30.38 9.65 4.92
N ALA A 8 -30.69 10.79 4.28
CA ALA A 8 -29.67 11.65 3.65
C ALA A 8 -28.70 12.24 4.68
N ARG A 9 -29.18 12.68 5.85
CA ARG A 9 -28.33 13.18 6.93
C ARG A 9 -27.47 12.09 7.55
N GLN A 10 -27.98 10.87 7.72
CA GLN A 10 -27.19 9.73 8.16
C GLN A 10 -26.12 9.35 7.13
N ALA A 11 -26.48 9.30 5.85
CA ALA A 11 -25.53 9.06 4.77
C ALA A 11 -24.41 10.11 4.76
N LEU A 12 -24.76 11.41 4.82
CA LEU A 12 -23.79 12.52 4.90
C LEU A 12 -22.87 12.43 6.12
N ARG A 13 -23.40 12.06 7.28
CA ARG A 13 -22.59 11.86 8.49
C ARG A 13 -21.63 10.68 8.32
N ALA A 14 -22.09 9.58 7.74
CA ALA A 14 -21.26 8.42 7.46
C ALA A 14 -20.15 8.74 6.44
N THR A 15 -20.44 9.49 5.37
CA THR A 15 -19.40 9.96 4.43
C THR A 15 -18.43 10.93 5.09
N ALA A 16 -18.90 11.84 5.94
CA ALA A 16 -18.04 12.78 6.65
C ALA A 16 -17.09 12.08 7.63
N THR A 17 -17.57 11.06 8.35
CA THR A 17 -16.72 10.24 9.22
C THR A 17 -15.70 9.44 8.42
N LEU A 18 -16.11 8.83 7.29
CA LEU A 18 -15.19 8.11 6.40
C LEU A 18 -14.10 9.03 5.84
N LEU A 19 -14.47 10.21 5.35
CA LEU A 19 -13.52 11.20 4.83
C LEU A 19 -12.55 11.68 5.90
N ARG A 20 -13.02 11.90 7.12
CA ARG A 20 -12.15 12.29 8.24
C ARG A 20 -11.14 11.19 8.56
N GLU A 21 -11.58 9.94 8.66
CA GLU A 21 -10.69 8.82 8.90
C GLU A 21 -9.67 8.64 7.76
N GLU A 22 -10.07 8.81 6.49
CA GLU A 22 -9.15 8.76 5.34
C GLU A 22 -8.18 9.93 5.23
N LEU A 23 -8.55 11.12 5.73
CA LEU A 23 -7.67 12.28 5.67
C LEU A 23 -6.64 12.27 6.80
N PHE A 24 -6.99 11.75 7.98
CA PHE A 24 -6.18 11.90 9.18
C PHE A 24 -5.57 10.61 9.72
N GLU A 25 -6.16 9.43 9.45
CA GLU A 25 -5.72 8.18 10.08
C GLU A 25 -5.02 7.23 9.12
N THR A 26 -5.35 7.25 7.82
CA THR A 26 -4.74 6.34 6.86
C THR A 26 -3.38 6.87 6.37
N PRO A 27 -2.29 6.09 6.51
CA PRO A 27 -1.01 6.48 5.94
C PRO A 27 -1.13 6.65 4.43
N ILE A 28 -0.38 7.61 3.89
CA ILE A 28 -0.33 7.86 2.45
C ILE A 28 0.41 6.68 1.79
N GLU A 29 -0.21 6.07 0.78
CA GLU A 29 0.43 5.06 -0.07
C GLU A 29 0.99 5.73 -1.33
N PRO A 30 2.31 6.00 -1.44
CA PRO A 30 2.83 6.75 -2.57
C PRO A 30 2.62 6.00 -3.90
N ILE A 31 2.73 4.67 -3.89
CA ILE A 31 2.47 3.82 -5.05
C ILE A 31 1.27 2.96 -4.69
N LEU A 32 0.15 3.17 -5.39
CA LEU A 32 -1.02 2.32 -5.18
C LEU A 32 -0.64 0.88 -5.55
N HIS A 33 -1.04 -0.12 -4.75
CA HIS A 33 -0.69 -1.53 -4.99
C HIS A 33 0.78 -1.73 -5.38
N ALA A 34 1.69 -1.22 -4.55
CA ALA A 34 3.12 -1.20 -4.81
C ALA A 34 3.65 -2.59 -5.17
N SER A 35 4.13 -2.75 -6.40
CA SER A 35 4.79 -3.99 -6.84
C SER A 35 5.86 -3.68 -7.88
N LYS A 36 6.91 -4.51 -7.88
CA LYS A 36 8.05 -4.36 -8.79
C LYS A 36 7.62 -4.46 -10.25
N VAL A 37 6.71 -5.39 -10.54
CA VAL A 37 6.14 -5.58 -11.88
C VAL A 37 5.37 -4.34 -12.29
N ARG A 38 4.52 -3.79 -11.40
CA ARG A 38 3.73 -2.60 -11.70
C ARG A 38 4.61 -1.40 -12.05
N ILE A 39 5.62 -1.09 -11.23
CA ILE A 39 6.54 0.04 -11.48
C ILE A 39 7.21 -0.12 -12.85
N ARG A 40 7.68 -1.33 -13.17
CA ARG A 40 8.35 -1.59 -14.44
C ARG A 40 7.41 -1.52 -15.64
N LEU A 41 6.18 -2.02 -15.52
CA LEU A 41 5.19 -1.93 -16.58
C LEU A 41 4.81 -0.47 -16.87
N VAL A 42 4.67 0.36 -15.84
CA VAL A 42 4.44 1.81 -16.02
C VAL A 42 5.62 2.47 -16.72
N GLY A 43 6.85 2.19 -16.28
CA GLY A 43 8.06 2.70 -16.93
C GLY A 43 8.19 2.27 -18.39
N LEU A 44 7.91 1.00 -18.68
CA LEU A 44 7.92 0.45 -20.03
C LEU A 44 6.83 1.08 -20.90
N PHE A 45 5.62 1.25 -20.36
CA PHE A 45 4.52 1.91 -21.04
C PHE A 45 4.88 3.35 -21.41
N MET A 46 5.53 4.11 -20.51
CA MET A 46 5.99 5.46 -20.83
C MET A 46 7.10 5.43 -21.90
N LEU A 47 8.13 4.61 -21.71
CA LEU A 47 9.27 4.50 -22.65
C LEU A 47 8.82 4.16 -24.08
N VAL A 48 7.87 3.23 -24.24
CA VAL A 48 7.37 2.81 -25.56
C VAL A 48 6.23 3.72 -26.03
N GLY A 49 5.37 4.16 -25.12
CA GLY A 49 4.21 4.99 -25.42
C GLY A 49 4.60 6.34 -25.99
N TYR A 50 5.59 7.03 -25.41
CA TYR A 50 6.00 8.36 -25.88
C TYR A 50 6.39 8.40 -27.37
N PRO A 51 7.28 7.51 -27.88
CA PRO A 51 7.58 7.43 -29.30
C PRO A 51 6.38 7.05 -30.18
N LEU A 52 5.56 6.08 -29.74
CA LEU A 52 4.38 5.66 -30.50
C LEU A 52 3.36 6.79 -30.66
N PHE A 53 3.11 7.50 -29.56
CA PHE A 53 2.21 8.63 -29.53
C PHE A 53 2.75 9.82 -30.32
N TYR A 54 4.07 10.07 -30.29
CA TYR A 54 4.67 11.06 -31.19
C TYR A 54 4.40 10.73 -32.65
N ALA A 55 4.58 9.47 -33.07
CA ALA A 55 4.28 9.05 -34.43
C ALA A 55 2.79 9.21 -34.77
N ALA A 56 1.90 8.82 -33.86
CA ALA A 56 0.46 8.96 -34.05
C ALA A 56 0.03 10.43 -34.21
N TRP A 57 0.53 11.32 -33.36
CA TRP A 57 0.19 12.75 -33.35
C TRP A 57 0.97 13.60 -34.35
N THR A 58 2.00 13.03 -34.99
CA THR A 58 2.71 13.68 -36.11
C THR A 58 2.14 13.27 -37.45
N TYR A 59 1.82 11.98 -37.64
CA TYR A 59 1.51 11.43 -38.96
C TYR A 59 0.02 11.05 -39.15
N TRP A 60 -0.66 10.57 -38.11
CA TRP A 60 -2.05 10.10 -38.24
C TRP A 60 -3.04 11.20 -37.88
N SER A 61 -2.86 11.85 -36.74
CA SER A 61 -3.67 12.97 -36.28
C SER A 61 -2.76 14.15 -35.94
N PRO A 62 -2.27 14.89 -36.96
CA PRO A 62 -1.36 16.01 -36.77
C PRO A 62 -1.90 17.00 -35.74
N GLN A 63 -1.14 17.21 -34.67
CA GLN A 63 -1.47 18.18 -33.63
C GLN A 63 -0.80 19.54 -33.93
N PRO A 64 -1.47 20.68 -33.65
CA PRO A 64 -0.90 22.01 -33.86
C PRO A 64 0.44 22.22 -33.16
N TYR A 65 0.59 21.66 -31.96
CA TYR A 65 1.80 21.69 -31.17
C TYR A 65 2.25 20.27 -30.81
N GLU A 66 3.43 19.89 -31.31
CA GLU A 66 4.06 18.61 -31.02
C GLU A 66 5.59 18.74 -30.99
N ASN A 67 6.25 18.16 -29.98
CA ASN A 67 7.69 18.39 -29.75
C ASN A 67 8.43 17.08 -29.41
N LEU A 68 9.31 16.66 -30.33
CA LEU A 68 10.09 15.43 -30.20
C LEU A 68 11.00 15.43 -28.96
N SER A 69 11.62 16.56 -28.62
CA SER A 69 12.51 16.65 -27.47
C SER A 69 11.77 16.40 -26.15
N MET A 70 10.54 16.90 -26.03
CA MET A 70 9.68 16.64 -24.87
C MET A 70 9.29 15.15 -24.79
N ARG A 71 9.01 14.52 -25.93
CA ARG A 71 8.68 13.09 -26.00
C ARG A 71 9.85 12.22 -25.57
N ILE A 72 11.06 12.53 -26.03
CA ILE A 72 12.28 11.83 -25.61
C ILE A 72 12.53 12.03 -24.11
N ALA A 73 12.40 13.26 -23.61
CA ALA A 73 12.57 13.54 -22.18
C ALA A 73 11.57 12.76 -21.32
N GLY A 74 10.29 12.72 -21.72
CA GLY A 74 9.26 11.92 -21.06
C GLY A 74 9.55 10.41 -21.12
N ALA A 75 10.00 9.90 -22.27
CA ALA A 75 10.37 8.50 -22.43
C ALA A 75 11.55 8.11 -21.53
N LEU A 76 12.59 8.94 -21.45
CA LEU A 76 13.76 8.72 -20.59
C LEU A 76 13.39 8.81 -19.10
N LEU A 77 12.54 9.77 -18.74
CA LEU A 77 12.04 9.89 -17.38
C LEU A 77 11.21 8.66 -16.98
N GLY A 78 10.37 8.14 -17.89
CA GLY A 78 9.67 6.87 -17.70
C GLY A 78 10.61 5.66 -17.61
N ALA A 79 11.64 5.61 -18.46
CA ALA A 79 12.65 4.54 -18.46
C ALA A 79 13.43 4.47 -17.14
N SER A 80 13.58 5.60 -16.44
CA SER A 80 14.22 5.62 -15.12
C SER A 80 13.52 4.69 -14.11
N LEU A 81 12.21 4.43 -14.25
CA LEU A 81 11.48 3.47 -13.41
C LEU A 81 11.87 2.01 -13.65
N LEU A 82 12.52 1.69 -14.77
CA LEU A 82 13.01 0.35 -15.05
C LEU A 82 14.29 0.04 -14.26
N LEU A 83 14.99 1.07 -13.80
CA LEU A 83 16.25 0.92 -13.08
C LEU A 83 16.03 0.16 -11.74
N PRO A 84 16.95 -0.74 -11.36
CA PRO A 84 16.84 -1.46 -10.08
C PRO A 84 16.79 -0.52 -8.87
N ALA A 85 17.45 0.65 -8.95
CA ALA A 85 17.45 1.65 -7.89
C ALA A 85 16.04 2.11 -7.46
N PHE A 86 15.07 2.07 -8.38
CA PHE A 86 13.71 2.52 -8.14
C PHE A 86 12.65 1.41 -8.27
N SER A 87 12.97 0.27 -8.89
CA SER A 87 12.04 -0.85 -9.06
C SER A 87 12.29 -2.05 -8.15
N ALA A 88 13.49 -2.21 -7.56
CA ALA A 88 13.82 -3.42 -6.80
C ALA A 88 13.02 -3.54 -5.51
N ASP A 89 12.85 -2.42 -4.79
CA ASP A 89 12.08 -2.33 -3.56
C ASP A 89 10.97 -1.26 -3.68
N PRO A 90 9.75 -1.66 -4.11
CA PRO A 90 8.58 -0.79 -4.20
C PRO A 90 8.15 -0.18 -2.87
N SER A 91 8.50 -0.80 -1.73
CA SER A 91 8.15 -0.32 -0.40
C SER A 91 9.10 0.76 0.10
N SER A 92 10.26 0.91 -0.55
CA SER A 92 11.23 1.92 -0.17
C SER A 92 10.69 3.34 -0.40
N ARG A 93 10.99 4.23 0.55
CA ARG A 93 10.63 5.66 0.46
C ARG A 93 11.18 6.30 -0.83
N ARG A 94 12.39 5.92 -1.24
CA ARG A 94 13.03 6.43 -2.47
C ARG A 94 12.27 6.03 -3.73
N ALA A 95 11.88 4.76 -3.86
CA ALA A 95 11.06 4.29 -4.97
C ALA A 95 9.70 5.01 -4.99
N GLY A 96 9.06 5.15 -3.83
CA GLY A 96 7.80 5.88 -3.69
C GLY A 96 7.88 7.33 -4.17
N ILE A 97 8.87 8.09 -3.70
CA ILE A 97 9.05 9.50 -4.10
C ILE A 97 9.33 9.59 -5.60
N TRP A 98 10.29 8.80 -6.10
CA TRP A 98 10.68 8.88 -7.51
C TRP A 98 9.55 8.49 -8.45
N PHE A 99 8.80 7.43 -8.13
CA PHE A 99 7.61 7.04 -8.87
C PHE A 99 6.59 8.18 -8.98
N ASN A 100 6.31 8.86 -7.87
CA ASN A 100 5.38 9.99 -7.88
C ASN A 100 5.90 11.18 -8.68
N VAL A 101 7.20 11.48 -8.61
CA VAL A 101 7.80 12.54 -9.43
C VAL A 101 7.67 12.22 -10.92
N VAL A 102 8.02 10.99 -11.32
CA VAL A 102 7.89 10.54 -12.71
C VAL A 102 6.44 10.59 -13.18
N CYS A 103 5.49 10.06 -12.40
CA CYS A 103 4.07 10.12 -12.73
C CYS A 103 3.56 11.56 -12.79
N PHE A 104 3.93 12.42 -11.84
CA PHE A 104 3.52 13.82 -11.81
C PHE A 104 3.99 14.59 -13.04
N VAL A 105 5.27 14.45 -13.41
CA VAL A 105 5.82 15.16 -14.58
C VAL A 105 5.17 14.66 -15.87
N ASN A 106 5.04 13.34 -16.04
CA ASN A 106 4.57 12.75 -17.29
C ASN A 106 3.04 12.76 -17.45
N LEU A 107 2.28 12.86 -16.36
CA LEU A 107 0.82 12.79 -16.40
C LEU A 107 0.19 14.18 -16.19
N PRO A 108 -0.03 14.68 -14.96
CA PRO A 108 -0.74 15.95 -14.80
C PRO A 108 0.02 17.13 -15.39
N LEU A 109 1.34 17.26 -15.21
CA LEU A 109 2.08 18.40 -15.74
C LEU A 109 2.14 18.39 -17.28
N TYR A 110 2.63 17.30 -17.88
CA TYR A 110 2.78 17.19 -19.33
C TYR A 110 1.44 17.27 -20.07
N PHE A 111 0.41 16.54 -19.62
CA PHE A 111 -0.88 16.57 -20.32
C PHE A 111 -1.59 17.92 -20.17
N SER A 112 -1.50 18.58 -19.01
CA SER A 112 -2.05 19.93 -18.86
C SER A 112 -1.32 20.93 -19.74
N PHE A 113 0.02 20.84 -19.85
CA PHE A 113 0.78 21.67 -20.77
C PHE A 113 0.36 21.44 -22.22
N MET A 114 0.32 20.18 -22.67
CA MET A 114 -0.04 19.85 -24.05
C MET A 114 -1.48 20.21 -24.39
N PHE A 115 -2.40 20.15 -23.43
CA PHE A 115 -3.77 20.64 -23.59
C PHE A 115 -3.80 22.14 -23.87
N ILE A 116 -3.06 22.95 -23.09
CA ILE A 116 -2.98 24.40 -23.32
C ILE A 116 -2.28 24.70 -24.65
N ALA A 117 -1.14 24.06 -24.92
CA ALA A 117 -0.32 24.30 -26.11
C ALA A 117 -1.03 23.91 -27.42
N ASN A 118 -2.06 23.06 -27.37
CA ASN A 118 -2.87 22.65 -28.51
C ASN A 118 -4.26 23.29 -28.51
N ASP A 119 -4.40 24.49 -27.93
CA ASP A 119 -5.64 25.28 -27.94
C ASP A 119 -6.85 24.50 -27.37
N GLY A 120 -6.59 23.62 -26.41
CA GLY A 120 -7.59 22.78 -25.76
C GLY A 120 -8.31 21.78 -26.67
N ASN A 121 -7.76 21.44 -27.84
CA ASN A 121 -8.48 20.66 -28.84
C ASN A 121 -9.10 19.34 -28.33
N PRO A 122 -10.08 18.75 -29.04
CA PRO A 122 -10.79 17.55 -28.57
C PRO A 122 -9.89 16.34 -28.29
N VAL A 123 -8.77 16.20 -29.02
CA VAL A 123 -7.82 15.10 -28.86
C VAL A 123 -7.12 15.20 -27.51
N TRP A 124 -6.61 16.39 -27.16
CA TRP A 124 -5.98 16.64 -25.88
C TRP A 124 -6.98 16.72 -24.73
N LEU A 125 -8.21 17.16 -24.97
CA LEU A 125 -9.29 17.08 -23.99
C LEU A 125 -9.57 15.64 -23.59
N ALA A 126 -9.73 14.74 -24.56
CA ALA A 126 -9.93 13.31 -24.33
C ALA A 126 -8.71 12.68 -23.65
N SER A 127 -7.50 13.05 -24.09
CA SER A 127 -6.24 12.54 -23.52
C SER A 127 -6.07 12.98 -22.06
N LEU A 128 -6.38 14.22 -21.74
CA LEU A 128 -6.32 14.76 -20.38
C LEU A 128 -7.38 14.13 -19.47
N ALA A 129 -8.60 13.89 -19.98
CA ALA A 129 -9.63 13.15 -19.25
C ALA A 129 -9.22 11.70 -18.94
N ALA A 130 -8.62 11.00 -19.91
CA ALA A 130 -8.08 9.65 -19.71
C ALA A 130 -6.90 9.65 -18.72
N MET A 131 -6.02 10.65 -18.80
CA MET A 131 -4.90 10.84 -17.87
C MET A 131 -5.36 10.93 -16.42
N ILE A 132 -6.44 11.69 -16.13
CA ILE A 132 -6.99 11.80 -14.77
C ILE A 132 -7.31 10.41 -14.21
N LEU A 133 -8.03 9.57 -14.95
CA LEU A 133 -8.38 8.22 -14.52
C LEU A 133 -7.13 7.36 -14.29
N ILE A 134 -6.16 7.41 -15.23
CA ILE A 134 -4.89 6.68 -15.12
C ILE A 134 -4.14 7.11 -13.86
N TYR A 135 -4.03 8.41 -13.60
CA TYR A 135 -3.27 8.95 -12.48
C TYR A 135 -3.87 8.52 -11.13
N PHE A 136 -5.20 8.61 -10.97
CA PHE A 136 -5.91 8.09 -9.80
C PHE A 136 -5.80 6.57 -9.64
N HIS A 137 -5.55 5.83 -10.73
CA HIS A 137 -5.30 4.41 -10.65
C HIS A 137 -3.86 4.09 -10.19
N LEU A 138 -2.89 4.96 -10.49
CA LEU A 138 -1.47 4.76 -10.18
C LEU A 138 -1.08 5.24 -8.78
N THR A 139 -1.64 6.36 -8.32
CA THR A 139 -1.29 6.99 -7.04
C THR A 139 -2.46 7.01 -6.07
N ASP A 140 -2.19 7.25 -4.78
CA ASP A 140 -3.23 7.55 -3.80
C ASP A 140 -4.12 8.71 -4.29
N TRP A 141 -5.44 8.61 -4.05
CA TRP A 141 -6.41 9.62 -4.50
C TRP A 141 -6.10 11.02 -3.95
N ARG A 142 -5.48 11.13 -2.78
CA ARG A 142 -5.03 12.41 -2.17
C ARG A 142 -3.89 13.02 -2.97
N ILE A 143 -2.88 12.20 -3.30
CA ILE A 143 -1.75 12.61 -4.14
C ILE A 143 -2.25 12.98 -5.53
N ALA A 144 -3.18 12.20 -6.08
CA ALA A 144 -3.73 12.46 -7.41
C ALA A 144 -4.45 13.81 -7.48
N ASN A 145 -5.26 14.15 -6.46
CA ASN A 145 -5.92 15.45 -6.37
C ASN A 145 -4.93 16.61 -6.30
N ILE A 146 -3.96 16.53 -5.40
CA ILE A 146 -2.93 17.57 -5.24
C ILE A 146 -2.11 17.71 -6.53
N GLY A 147 -1.71 16.57 -7.12
CA GLY A 147 -0.93 16.54 -8.35
C GLY A 147 -1.70 17.08 -9.56
N LEU A 148 -3.01 16.87 -9.64
CA LEU A 148 -3.83 17.42 -10.72
C LEU A 148 -3.85 18.96 -10.67
N VAL A 149 -4.12 19.52 -9.48
CA VAL A 149 -4.13 20.99 -9.28
C VAL A 149 -2.73 21.57 -9.50
N ALA A 150 -1.71 20.97 -8.90
CA ALA A 150 -0.34 21.45 -9.02
C ALA A 150 0.19 21.34 -10.46
N GLY A 151 -0.11 20.24 -11.17
CA GLY A 151 0.31 20.05 -12.56
C GLY A 151 -0.35 21.06 -13.49
N ALA A 152 -1.66 21.30 -13.34
CA ALA A 152 -2.37 22.32 -14.11
C ALA A 152 -1.84 23.74 -13.82
N ALA A 153 -1.61 24.07 -12.54
CA ALA A 153 -1.07 25.38 -12.15
C ALA A 153 0.35 25.61 -12.68
N LEU A 154 1.23 24.60 -12.58
CA LEU A 154 2.60 24.69 -13.11
C LEU A 154 2.62 24.73 -14.64
N ALA A 155 1.75 23.97 -15.31
CA ALA A 155 1.61 24.03 -16.77
C ALA A 155 1.17 25.43 -17.21
N TRP A 156 0.15 26.00 -16.57
CA TRP A 156 -0.32 27.35 -16.83
C TRP A 156 0.78 28.39 -16.60
N LEU A 157 1.45 28.33 -15.45
CA LEU A 157 2.56 29.23 -15.13
C LEU A 157 3.69 29.12 -16.16
N GLY A 158 4.05 27.89 -16.56
CA GLY A 158 5.07 27.64 -17.57
C GLY A 158 4.72 28.25 -18.92
N VAL A 159 3.47 28.13 -19.36
CA VAL A 159 3.01 28.72 -20.63
C VAL A 159 3.05 30.25 -20.55
N VAL A 160 2.48 30.85 -19.51
CA VAL A 160 2.43 32.33 -19.36
C VAL A 160 3.83 32.94 -19.29
N THR A 161 4.80 32.24 -18.68
CA THR A 161 6.15 32.78 -18.46
C THR A 161 7.15 32.46 -19.58
N LEU A 162 7.05 31.27 -20.19
CA LEU A 162 8.06 30.77 -21.13
C LEU A 162 7.56 30.70 -22.57
N ALA A 163 6.24 30.67 -22.79
CA ALA A 163 5.64 30.51 -24.12
C ALA A 163 4.31 31.28 -24.26
N PRO A 164 4.28 32.61 -24.01
CA PRO A 164 3.05 33.40 -24.04
C PRO A 164 2.37 33.39 -25.41
N TYR A 165 3.12 33.19 -26.50
CA TYR A 165 2.59 33.05 -27.85
C TYR A 165 1.60 31.87 -28.03
N LEU A 166 1.57 30.90 -27.09
CA LEU A 166 0.63 29.78 -27.12
C LEU A 166 -0.77 30.13 -26.60
N ILE A 167 -0.96 31.30 -26.00
CA ILE A 167 -2.24 31.71 -25.39
C ILE A 167 -2.85 32.98 -26.02
N ASP A 168 -2.18 33.59 -27.00
CA ASP A 168 -2.61 34.86 -27.61
C ASP A 168 -3.98 34.76 -28.32
N ASP A 169 -4.34 33.57 -28.82
CA ASP A 169 -5.60 33.31 -29.56
C ASP A 169 -6.46 32.21 -28.91
N LEU A 170 -6.33 31.98 -27.59
CA LEU A 170 -7.06 30.92 -26.87
C LEU A 170 -8.59 31.19 -26.87
N ALA A 171 -9.28 30.84 -27.94
CA ALA A 171 -10.73 30.96 -28.13
C ALA A 171 -11.46 29.68 -27.69
N HIS A 172 -11.03 29.11 -26.57
CA HIS A 172 -11.51 27.81 -26.14
C HIS A 172 -12.82 27.90 -25.34
N ASP A 173 -13.82 27.07 -25.68
CA ASP A 173 -15.05 26.96 -24.89
C ASP A 173 -14.78 26.24 -23.56
N LEU A 174 -14.38 27.03 -22.57
CA LEU A 174 -14.06 26.58 -21.21
C LEU A 174 -15.24 25.85 -20.54
N ARG A 175 -16.49 26.06 -21.00
CA ARG A 175 -17.66 25.39 -20.39
C ARG A 175 -17.74 23.92 -20.79
N ALA A 176 -17.57 23.61 -22.07
CA ALA A 176 -17.62 22.24 -22.55
C ALA A 176 -16.48 21.41 -21.96
N SER A 177 -15.25 21.93 -22.05
CA SER A 177 -14.06 21.26 -21.51
C SER A 177 -14.09 21.14 -19.99
N GLY A 178 -14.53 22.20 -19.30
CA GLY A 178 -14.75 22.20 -17.85
C GLY A 178 -15.72 21.10 -17.39
N SER A 179 -16.80 20.85 -18.14
CA SER A 179 -17.77 19.80 -17.80
C SER A 179 -17.18 18.40 -17.90
N ILE A 180 -16.34 18.14 -18.91
CA ILE A 180 -15.67 16.85 -19.11
C ILE A 180 -14.59 16.63 -18.05
N PHE A 181 -13.79 17.65 -17.73
CA PHE A 181 -12.82 17.57 -16.64
C PHE A 181 -13.48 17.32 -15.30
N PHE A 182 -14.56 18.06 -15.01
CA PHE A 182 -15.30 17.88 -13.77
C PHE A 182 -15.87 16.46 -13.65
N PHE A 183 -16.42 15.93 -14.75
CA PHE A 183 -16.91 14.56 -14.79
C PHE A 183 -15.78 13.54 -14.54
N ALA A 184 -14.67 13.63 -15.28
CA ALA A 184 -13.53 12.73 -15.13
C ALA A 184 -12.93 12.79 -13.71
N TRP A 185 -12.76 13.99 -13.16
CA TRP A 185 -12.27 14.22 -11.81
C TRP A 185 -13.22 13.66 -10.74
N SER A 186 -14.53 13.89 -10.88
CA SER A 186 -15.53 13.44 -9.92
C SER A 186 -15.58 11.91 -9.87
N VAL A 187 -15.63 11.24 -11.03
CA VAL A 187 -15.62 9.78 -11.12
C VAL A 187 -14.32 9.20 -10.57
N SER A 188 -13.17 9.78 -10.92
CA SER A 188 -11.87 9.31 -10.45
C SER A 188 -11.71 9.44 -8.94
N THR A 189 -12.15 10.56 -8.37
CA THR A 189 -12.13 10.80 -6.92
C THR A 189 -13.07 9.83 -6.20
N PHE A 190 -14.28 9.61 -6.73
CA PHE A 190 -15.22 8.65 -6.16
C PHE A 190 -14.66 7.22 -6.18
N LEU A 191 -14.08 6.78 -7.30
CA LEU A 191 -13.45 5.46 -7.42
C LEU A 191 -12.23 5.33 -6.52
N GLY A 192 -11.40 6.37 -6.39
CA GLY A 192 -10.25 6.41 -5.50
C GLY A 192 -10.64 6.24 -4.04
N LEU A 193 -11.64 7.00 -3.59
CA LEU A 193 -12.22 6.89 -2.24
C LEU A 193 -12.85 5.51 -1.99
N SER A 194 -13.64 5.01 -2.95
CA SER A 194 -14.28 3.70 -2.86
C SER A 194 -13.26 2.57 -2.75
N GLY A 195 -12.20 2.62 -3.55
CA GLY A 195 -11.10 1.65 -3.53
C GLY A 195 -10.33 1.66 -2.21
N ALA A 196 -10.05 2.84 -1.65
CA ALA A 196 -9.40 3.00 -0.35
C ALA A 196 -10.25 2.38 0.77
N ASN A 197 -11.55 2.70 0.79
CA ASN A 197 -12.49 2.15 1.76
C ASN A 197 -12.59 0.61 1.67
N LEU A 198 -12.68 0.04 0.47
CA LEU A 198 -12.72 -1.41 0.27
C LEU A 198 -11.45 -2.10 0.78
N ARG A 199 -10.28 -1.49 0.56
CA ARG A 199 -9.01 -2.03 1.04
C ARG A 199 -8.97 -2.07 2.57
N ARG A 200 -9.39 -0.98 3.21
CA ARG A 200 -9.47 -0.88 4.67
C ARG A 200 -10.42 -1.92 5.26
N GLU A 201 -11.58 -2.10 4.64
CA GLU A 201 -12.55 -3.10 5.08
C GLU A 201 -11.98 -4.52 4.97
N ARG A 202 -11.31 -4.86 3.87
CA ARG A 202 -10.61 -6.16 3.73
C ARG A 202 -9.54 -6.36 4.79
N LEU A 203 -8.75 -5.33 5.11
CA LEU A 203 -7.74 -5.39 6.17
C LEU A 203 -8.40 -5.62 7.53
N ARG A 204 -9.45 -4.88 7.88
CA ARG A 204 -10.21 -5.07 9.13
C ARG A 204 -10.79 -6.46 9.25
N GLN A 205 -11.37 -6.99 8.17
CA GLN A 205 -11.91 -8.35 8.14
C GLN A 205 -10.81 -9.38 8.36
N MET A 206 -9.67 -9.26 7.66
CA MET A 206 -8.52 -10.14 7.84
C MET A 206 -8.02 -10.14 9.29
N LEU A 207 -7.90 -8.95 9.89
CA LEU A 207 -7.48 -8.80 11.29
C LEU A 207 -8.48 -9.41 12.28
N SER A 208 -9.77 -9.18 12.07
CA SER A 208 -10.84 -9.78 12.86
C SER A 208 -10.82 -11.31 12.78
N THR A 209 -10.69 -11.86 11.57
CA THR A 209 -10.59 -13.31 11.35
C THR A 209 -9.37 -13.91 12.03
N ILE A 210 -8.20 -13.26 11.98
CA ILE A 210 -7.00 -13.73 12.70
C ILE A 210 -7.24 -13.74 14.22
N GLY A 211 -7.89 -12.71 14.77
CA GLY A 211 -8.23 -12.65 16.19
C GLY A 211 -9.20 -13.77 16.62
N ILE A 212 -10.23 -14.03 15.82
CA ILE A 212 -11.18 -15.13 16.07
C ILE A 212 -10.46 -16.48 15.98
N LEU A 213 -9.70 -16.72 14.90
CA LEU A 213 -8.93 -17.97 14.73
C LEU A 213 -7.97 -18.21 15.89
N ALA A 214 -7.28 -17.17 16.36
CA ALA A 214 -6.41 -17.29 17.52
C ALA A 214 -7.15 -17.71 18.79
N HIS A 215 -8.35 -17.16 19.02
CA HIS A 215 -9.19 -17.53 20.16
C HIS A 215 -9.69 -18.97 20.05
N GLU A 216 -10.20 -19.36 18.87
CA GLU A 216 -10.70 -20.70 18.58
C GLU A 216 -9.61 -21.78 18.62
N LEU A 217 -8.34 -21.43 18.34
CA LEU A 217 -7.20 -22.35 18.48
C LEU A 217 -6.70 -22.48 19.92
N ARG A 218 -6.84 -21.43 20.75
CA ARG A 218 -6.37 -21.46 22.15
C ARG A 218 -7.17 -22.45 23.00
N THR A 219 -8.47 -22.57 22.76
CA THR A 219 -9.35 -23.49 23.48
C THR A 219 -8.94 -24.97 23.32
N PRO A 220 -8.84 -25.55 22.10
CA PRO A 220 -8.40 -26.94 21.94
C PRO A 220 -6.96 -27.15 22.40
N LEU A 221 -6.07 -26.16 22.26
CA LEU A 221 -4.70 -26.26 22.80
C LEU A 221 -4.68 -26.34 24.33
N ALA A 222 -5.53 -25.58 25.01
CA ALA A 222 -5.70 -25.68 26.46
C ALA A 222 -6.22 -27.07 26.84
N THR A 223 -7.17 -27.63 26.09
CA THR A 223 -7.65 -29.00 26.28
C THR A 223 -6.53 -30.04 26.09
N ILE A 224 -5.73 -29.93 25.03
CA ILE A 224 -4.58 -30.84 24.79
C ILE A 224 -3.57 -30.73 25.94
N SER A 225 -3.28 -29.52 26.42
CA SER A 225 -2.39 -29.30 27.57
C SER A 225 -2.91 -29.98 28.84
N LEU A 226 -4.21 -29.86 29.13
CA LEU A 226 -4.84 -30.52 30.27
C LEU A 226 -4.80 -32.06 30.15
N ILE A 227 -5.06 -32.59 28.95
CA ILE A 227 -4.96 -34.04 28.68
C ILE A 227 -3.52 -34.52 28.88
N SER A 228 -2.54 -33.76 28.38
CA SER A 228 -1.11 -34.06 28.55
C SER A 228 -0.72 -34.13 30.03
N GLN A 229 -1.13 -33.15 30.83
CA GLN A 229 -0.86 -33.12 32.27
C GLN A 229 -1.55 -34.26 33.03
N ALA A 230 -2.79 -34.61 32.66
CA ALA A 230 -3.50 -35.74 33.24
C ALA A 230 -2.82 -37.07 32.92
N LEU A 231 -2.30 -37.22 31.69
CA LEU A 231 -1.56 -38.41 31.25
C LEU A 231 -0.23 -38.54 31.99
N GLU A 232 0.53 -37.44 32.15
CA GLU A 232 1.75 -37.42 32.97
C GLU A 232 1.47 -37.83 34.42
N ALA A 233 0.45 -37.24 35.05
CA ALA A 233 0.07 -37.58 36.42
C ALA A 233 -0.36 -39.05 36.55
N ARG A 234 -1.03 -39.62 35.54
CA ARG A 234 -1.41 -41.03 35.53
C ARG A 234 -0.21 -41.95 35.36
N LEU A 235 0.72 -41.61 34.46
CA LEU A 235 1.97 -42.35 34.24
C LEU A 235 2.84 -42.37 35.50
N GLU A 236 2.97 -41.26 36.20
CA GLU A 236 3.69 -41.20 37.48
C GLU A 236 3.09 -42.13 38.54
N ARG A 237 1.75 -42.16 38.66
CA ARG A 237 1.07 -43.08 39.59
C ARG A 237 1.34 -44.54 39.26
N LEU A 238 1.25 -44.90 37.97
CA LEU A 238 1.48 -46.27 37.50
C LEU A 238 2.93 -46.71 37.69
N SER A 239 3.89 -45.80 37.46
CA SER A 239 5.31 -46.06 37.71
C SER A 239 5.57 -46.34 39.19
N ARG A 240 4.99 -45.53 40.10
CA ARG A 240 5.11 -45.74 41.56
C ARG A 240 4.48 -47.04 42.04
N SER A 241 3.39 -47.49 41.42
CA SER A 241 2.73 -48.76 41.79
C SER A 241 3.35 -49.99 41.12
N GLY A 242 4.43 -49.84 40.34
CA GLY A 242 5.04 -50.94 39.58
C GLY A 242 4.16 -51.50 38.46
N GLY A 243 3.14 -50.75 38.04
CA GLY A 243 2.09 -51.22 37.11
C GLY A 243 2.43 -51.06 35.62
N ILE A 244 3.64 -50.59 35.29
CA ILE A 244 4.11 -50.40 33.91
C ILE A 244 5.61 -50.73 33.82
N PRO A 245 6.04 -51.42 32.75
CA PRO A 245 7.45 -51.59 32.44
C PRO A 245 8.18 -50.25 32.31
N LEU A 246 9.45 -50.21 32.71
CA LEU A 246 10.25 -48.98 32.67
C LEU A 246 10.43 -48.45 31.24
N ALA A 247 10.56 -49.34 30.25
CA ALA A 247 10.68 -48.97 28.84
C ALA A 247 9.43 -48.20 28.35
N ASP A 248 8.24 -48.78 28.57
CA ASP A 248 6.96 -48.18 28.18
C ASP A 248 6.69 -46.86 28.91
N TYR A 249 7.10 -46.76 30.18
CA TYR A 249 7.02 -45.50 30.94
C TYR A 249 7.87 -44.40 30.30
N VAL A 250 9.13 -44.70 29.98
CA VAL A 250 10.06 -43.72 29.39
C VAL A 250 9.55 -43.25 28.02
N GLU A 251 9.12 -44.18 27.17
CA GLU A 251 8.59 -43.86 25.84
C GLU A 251 7.32 -43.00 25.92
N THR A 252 6.33 -43.41 26.72
CA THR A 252 5.06 -42.68 26.83
C THR A 252 5.26 -41.30 27.47
N ARG A 253 6.17 -41.18 28.44
CA ARG A 253 6.54 -39.89 29.04
C ARG A 253 7.20 -38.97 28.01
N ALA A 254 8.08 -39.49 27.15
CA ALA A 254 8.70 -38.71 26.09
C ALA A 254 7.66 -38.17 25.09
N HIS A 255 6.67 -38.99 24.69
CA HIS A 255 5.58 -38.54 23.83
C HIS A 255 4.72 -37.45 24.47
N THR A 256 4.40 -37.60 25.76
CA THR A 256 3.57 -36.64 26.48
C THR A 256 4.30 -35.30 26.67
N SER A 257 5.59 -35.34 27.03
CA SER A 257 6.45 -34.15 27.08
C SER A 257 6.50 -33.44 25.72
N LYS A 258 6.69 -34.21 24.63
CA LYS A 258 6.72 -33.64 23.28
C LYS A 258 5.39 -32.97 22.90
N MET A 259 4.24 -33.52 23.34
CA MET A 259 2.94 -32.91 23.11
C MET A 259 2.80 -31.57 23.87
N SER A 260 3.25 -31.53 25.12
CA SER A 260 3.30 -30.28 25.90
C SER A 260 4.17 -29.21 25.23
N ASP A 261 5.33 -29.60 24.70
CA ASP A 261 6.24 -28.68 23.99
C ASP A 261 5.64 -28.17 22.68
N LEU A 262 4.96 -29.04 21.91
CA LEU A 262 4.23 -28.63 20.70
C LEU A 262 3.11 -27.64 21.01
N VAL A 263 2.37 -27.83 22.10
CA VAL A 263 1.32 -26.88 22.52
C VAL A 263 1.92 -25.52 22.89
N LYS A 264 3.06 -25.48 23.60
CA LYS A 264 3.78 -24.22 23.89
C LYS A 264 4.23 -23.52 22.61
N LEU A 265 4.82 -24.28 21.68
CA LEU A 265 5.26 -23.77 20.39
C LEU A 265 4.09 -23.16 19.59
N MET A 266 2.96 -23.86 19.52
CA MET A 266 1.76 -23.36 18.83
C MET A 266 1.23 -22.07 19.46
N ASN A 267 1.17 -21.98 20.80
CA ASN A 267 0.76 -20.75 21.48
C ASN A 267 1.70 -19.57 21.16
N GLN A 268 3.01 -19.81 21.14
CA GLN A 268 3.99 -18.79 20.75
C GLN A 268 3.77 -18.35 19.30
N GLN A 269 3.58 -19.29 18.37
CA GLN A 269 3.32 -18.99 16.97
C GLN A 269 2.02 -18.19 16.78
N ILE A 270 0.95 -18.53 17.50
CA ILE A 270 -0.30 -17.77 17.49
C ILE A 270 -0.05 -16.33 17.97
N ASN A 271 0.66 -16.15 19.08
CA ASN A 271 0.96 -14.80 19.59
C ASN A 271 1.80 -13.99 18.60
N THR A 272 2.80 -14.59 17.95
CA THR A 272 3.59 -13.94 16.91
C THR A 272 2.73 -13.55 15.71
N GLN A 273 1.82 -14.42 15.26
CA GLN A 273 0.91 -14.09 14.14
C GLN A 273 -0.07 -12.97 14.49
N ILE A 274 -0.61 -12.94 15.72
CA ILE A 274 -1.44 -11.84 16.20
C ILE A 274 -0.63 -10.54 16.25
N ALA A 275 0.59 -10.57 16.78
CA ALA A 275 1.46 -9.40 16.85
C ALA A 275 1.78 -8.88 15.44
N ASN A 276 2.15 -9.77 14.51
CA ASN A 276 2.40 -9.43 13.11
C ASN A 276 1.16 -8.87 12.41
N ALA A 277 -0.02 -9.44 12.69
CA ALA A 277 -1.29 -8.90 12.20
C ALA A 277 -1.55 -7.50 12.78
N GLY A 278 -1.25 -7.28 14.07
CA GLY A 278 -1.27 -5.97 14.71
C GLY A 278 -0.39 -4.93 14.01
N LEU A 279 0.71 -5.36 13.38
CA LEU A 279 1.57 -4.46 12.58
C LEU A 279 0.90 -3.95 11.29
N LEU A 280 -0.14 -4.63 10.81
CA LEU A 280 -0.92 -4.18 9.66
C LEU A 280 -1.97 -3.11 10.05
N HIS A 281 -2.11 -2.81 11.35
CA HIS A 281 -3.06 -1.80 11.80
C HIS A 281 -2.56 -0.39 11.43
N PRO A 282 -3.37 0.44 10.76
CA PRO A 282 -2.97 1.79 10.31
C PRO A 282 -2.56 2.74 11.45
N SER A 283 -3.01 2.46 12.68
CA SER A 283 -2.86 3.31 13.86
C SER A 283 -1.65 2.98 14.73
N LEU A 284 -0.60 2.35 14.18
CA LEU A 284 0.64 2.20 14.92
C LEU A 284 1.22 3.59 15.20
N SER A 285 1.22 3.98 16.48
CA SER A 285 2.00 5.12 16.97
C SER A 285 3.45 4.91 16.52
N LYS A 286 3.95 5.81 15.68
CA LYS A 286 5.37 5.84 15.33
C LYS A 286 6.09 6.56 16.45
N GLU A 287 6.61 5.79 17.39
CA GLU A 287 7.48 6.31 18.43
C GLU A 287 8.94 6.18 17.98
N ASP A 288 9.72 7.23 18.23
CA ASP A 288 11.17 7.17 18.06
C ASP A 288 11.74 6.24 19.13
N VAL A 289 12.12 5.05 18.69
CA VAL A 289 12.77 4.05 19.54
C VAL A 289 14.24 3.91 19.16
N ARG A 290 15.10 3.86 20.17
CA ARG A 290 16.49 3.46 19.99
C ARG A 290 16.56 1.98 19.65
N MET A 291 17.11 1.67 18.47
CA MET A 291 17.31 0.29 18.01
C MET A 291 18.08 -0.56 19.03
N SER A 292 19.05 0.03 19.73
CA SER A 292 19.79 -0.62 20.82
C SER A 292 18.88 -1.17 21.91
N ASP A 293 17.90 -0.36 22.32
CA ASP A 293 17.06 -0.63 23.48
C ASP A 293 16.02 -1.70 23.11
N VAL A 294 15.49 -1.62 21.89
CA VAL A 294 14.57 -2.64 21.34
C VAL A 294 15.27 -3.98 21.19
N VAL A 295 16.45 -4.03 20.56
CA VAL A 295 17.20 -5.29 20.36
C VAL A 295 17.60 -5.90 21.71
N SER A 296 18.06 -5.08 22.65
CA SER A 296 18.43 -5.54 23.99
C SER A 296 17.22 -6.10 24.75
N LYS A 297 16.07 -5.42 24.67
CA LYS A 297 14.82 -5.87 25.28
C LYS A 297 14.33 -7.18 24.67
N VAL A 298 14.31 -7.28 23.33
CA VAL A 298 13.89 -8.48 22.62
C VAL A 298 14.77 -9.68 22.98
N LEU A 299 16.08 -9.50 23.10
CA LEU A 299 16.98 -10.58 23.50
C LEU A 299 16.86 -10.95 24.97
N ALA A 300 16.59 -10.00 25.85
CA ALA A 300 16.30 -10.29 27.25
C ALA A 300 15.03 -11.15 27.39
N ASP A 301 14.00 -10.83 26.60
CA ASP A 301 12.69 -11.50 26.60
C ASP A 301 12.67 -12.78 25.74
N TYR A 302 13.73 -13.05 24.95
CA TYR A 302 13.75 -14.19 24.04
C TYR A 302 13.90 -15.53 24.80
N PRO A 303 13.02 -16.52 24.55
CA PRO A 303 13.03 -17.78 25.27
C PRO A 303 14.08 -18.74 24.66
N PHE A 304 15.36 -18.50 24.94
CA PHE A 304 16.43 -19.44 24.59
C PHE A 304 16.20 -20.81 25.23
N ALA A 305 16.50 -21.88 24.50
CA ALA A 305 16.37 -23.25 24.98
C ALA A 305 17.41 -23.57 26.07
N SER A 306 18.56 -22.89 26.07
CA SER A 306 19.60 -23.04 27.10
C SER A 306 20.42 -21.75 27.31
N ALA A 307 21.15 -21.70 28.42
CA ALA A 307 22.10 -20.62 28.71
C ALA A 307 23.25 -20.58 27.67
N ASP A 308 23.66 -21.74 27.16
CA ASP A 308 24.70 -21.85 26.14
C ASP A 308 24.24 -21.26 24.80
N GLU A 309 22.98 -21.49 24.42
CA GLU A 309 22.40 -20.90 23.21
C GLU A 309 22.33 -19.37 23.32
N ARG A 310 21.98 -18.84 24.50
CA ARG A 310 22.02 -17.39 24.77
C ARG A 310 23.43 -16.82 24.60
N ASN A 311 24.45 -17.52 25.10
CA ASN A 311 25.84 -17.09 25.03
C ASN A 311 26.40 -17.09 23.58
N CYS A 312 25.79 -17.85 22.67
CA CYS A 312 26.13 -17.84 21.25
C CYS A 312 25.62 -16.61 20.49
N VAL A 313 24.76 -15.78 21.10
CA VAL A 313 24.20 -14.58 20.46
C VAL A 313 24.91 -13.34 20.99
N THR A 314 25.54 -12.58 20.09
CA THR A 314 26.20 -11.32 20.41
C THR A 314 25.59 -10.18 19.59
N VAL A 315 25.18 -9.10 20.26
CA VAL A 315 24.69 -7.89 19.58
C VAL A 315 25.86 -6.95 19.34
N GLN A 316 26.07 -6.59 18.07
CA GLN A 316 26.98 -5.52 17.71
C GLN A 316 26.17 -4.31 17.25
N ILE A 317 26.12 -3.27 18.09
CA ILE A 317 25.52 -1.98 17.75
C ILE A 317 26.64 -1.14 17.12
N ARG A 318 26.55 -0.85 15.83
CA ARG A 318 27.44 0.10 15.15
C ARG A 318 26.83 1.49 15.25
N ALA A 319 27.62 2.45 15.75
CA ALA A 319 27.27 3.86 15.82
C ALA A 319 27.21 4.50 14.43
#